data_AF-A0A6P0U9G4-F1
#
_entry.id   AF-A0A6P0U9G4-F1
#
_cell.length_a   1.000
_cell.length_b   1.000
_cell.length_c   1.000
_cell.angle_alpha   90.00
_cell.angle_beta   90.00
_cell.angle_gamma   90.00
#
_symmetry.space_group_name_H-M   'P 1'
#
loop_
_entity.id
_entity.type
_entity.pdbx_description
1 polymer ?
#
loop_
_entity_poly.entity_id
_entity_poly.type
_entity_poly.pdbx_seq_one_letter_code
_entity_poly.pdbx_strand_id
1 'polypeptide(L)'
;TTIFRLQKRLSRKKKGSKRWLKSVKAVAKQHKKIADKRKDFHFKTANELLSKAEVIAHENLNIKGQALTRLSKSINDAGWGQFLTILTVKAGNAGQKTIAVNPKNTSQNCSNCGEKVPKELNIRTHSCPHCGIVIDCDLFA
;
A
#
# COMPACT_ATOMS: atom_id res chain seq x y z
N THR A 1 6.82 -17.90 -15.26
CA THR A 1 8.24 -17.54 -15.00
C THR A 1 8.30 -16.32 -14.11
N THR A 2 9.03 -16.36 -12.99
CA THR A 2 9.17 -15.21 -12.08
C THR A 2 10.09 -14.14 -12.67
N ILE A 3 9.91 -12.89 -12.24
CA ILE A 3 10.72 -11.76 -12.71
C ILE A 3 12.20 -11.94 -12.40
N PHE A 4 12.51 -12.50 -11.22
CA PHE A 4 13.86 -12.87 -10.81
C PHE A 4 14.54 -13.82 -11.81
N ARG A 5 13.83 -14.87 -12.27
CA ARG A 5 14.38 -15.82 -13.26
C ARG A 5 14.65 -15.14 -14.60
N LEU A 6 13.80 -14.19 -15.03
CA LEU A 6 14.02 -13.43 -16.26
C LEU A 6 15.21 -12.48 -16.15
N GLN A 7 15.35 -11.78 -15.02
CA GLN A 7 16.49 -10.91 -14.75
C GLN A 7 17.81 -11.69 -14.66
N LYS A 8 17.83 -12.84 -13.98
CA LYS A 8 19.02 -13.74 -13.93
C LYS A 8 19.42 -14.27 -15.30
N ARG A 9 18.45 -14.53 -16.19
CA ARG A 9 18.73 -14.91 -17.58
C ARG A 9 19.24 -13.74 -18.42
N LEU A 10 18.75 -12.53 -18.15
CA LEU A 10 19.18 -11.30 -18.83
C LEU A 10 20.62 -10.94 -18.48
N SER A 11 20.99 -11.01 -17.20
CA SER A 11 22.34 -10.62 -16.72
C SER A 11 23.46 -11.46 -17.33
N ARG A 12 23.18 -12.72 -17.68
CA ARG A 12 24.14 -13.64 -18.32
C ARG A 12 24.33 -13.42 -19.83
N LYS A 13 23.60 -12.49 -20.46
CA LYS A 13 23.62 -12.29 -21.91
C LYS A 13 24.50 -11.11 -22.30
N LYS A 14 25.28 -11.25 -23.38
CA LYS A 14 26.07 -10.16 -23.96
C LYS A 14 25.17 -8.98 -24.35
N LYS A 15 25.38 -7.83 -23.72
CA LYS A 15 24.65 -6.57 -23.97
C LYS A 15 24.67 -6.24 -25.47
N GLY A 16 23.55 -5.76 -26.01
CA GLY A 16 23.40 -5.42 -27.42
C GLY A 16 23.16 -6.61 -28.38
N SER A 17 23.40 -7.85 -27.97
CA SER A 17 23.11 -9.01 -28.82
C SER A 17 21.60 -9.18 -29.09
N LYS A 18 21.22 -9.80 -30.23
CA LYS A 18 19.81 -10.12 -30.55
C LYS A 18 19.11 -10.91 -29.42
N ARG A 19 19.85 -11.84 -28.80
CA ARG A 19 19.36 -12.66 -27.67
C ARG A 19 19.16 -11.83 -26.39
N TRP A 20 19.98 -10.80 -26.16
CA TRP A 20 19.84 -9.85 -25.06
C TRP A 20 18.59 -8.98 -25.25
N LEU A 21 18.42 -8.38 -26.43
CA LEU A 21 17.24 -7.58 -26.77
C LEU A 21 15.92 -8.34 -26.57
N LYS A 22 15.86 -9.61 -27.00
CA LYS A 22 14.68 -10.48 -26.76
C LYS A 22 14.41 -10.69 -25.27
N SER A 23 15.45 -10.83 -24.45
CA SER A 23 15.31 -10.98 -22.99
C SER A 23 14.92 -9.69 -22.28
N VAL A 24 15.41 -8.53 -22.74
CA VAL A 24 14.95 -7.22 -22.25
C VAL A 24 13.45 -7.06 -22.46
N LYS A 25 12.97 -7.35 -23.68
CA LYS A 25 11.52 -7.31 -23.99
C LYS A 25 10.71 -8.25 -23.09
N ALA A 26 11.22 -9.45 -22.81
CA ALA A 26 10.55 -10.39 -21.91
C ALA A 26 10.47 -9.88 -20.46
N VAL A 27 11.55 -9.27 -19.95
CA VAL A 27 11.57 -8.63 -18.62
C VAL A 27 10.57 -7.46 -18.58
N ALA A 28 10.59 -6.58 -19.58
CA ALA A 28 9.66 -5.46 -19.68
C ALA A 28 8.19 -5.91 -19.71
N LYS A 29 7.86 -6.95 -20.50
CA LYS A 29 6.51 -7.53 -20.54
C LYS A 29 6.08 -8.06 -19.18
N GLN A 30 6.99 -8.68 -18.42
CA GLN A 30 6.69 -9.17 -17.09
C GLN A 30 6.47 -8.02 -16.08
N HIS A 31 7.28 -6.96 -16.12
CA HIS A 31 7.05 -5.76 -15.30
C HIS A 31 5.70 -5.12 -15.63
N LYS A 32 5.36 -4.96 -16.92
CA LYS A 32 4.05 -4.46 -17.35
C LYS A 32 2.91 -5.31 -16.78
N LYS A 33 3.00 -6.64 -16.89
CA LYS A 33 1.98 -7.54 -16.34
C LYS A 33 1.79 -7.36 -14.82
N ILE A 34 2.86 -7.13 -14.07
CA ILE A 34 2.78 -6.89 -12.62
C ILE A 34 2.12 -5.54 -12.35
N ALA A 35 2.51 -4.48 -13.07
CA ALA A 35 1.92 -3.15 -12.95
C ALA A 35 0.42 -3.16 -13.29
N ASP A 36 0.02 -3.84 -14.36
CA ASP A 36 -1.38 -3.97 -14.79
C ASP A 36 -2.21 -4.70 -13.72
N LYS A 37 -1.69 -5.79 -13.15
CA LYS A 37 -2.35 -6.51 -12.04
C LYS A 37 -2.51 -5.65 -10.79
N ARG A 38 -1.48 -4.87 -10.45
CA ARG A 38 -1.53 -3.95 -9.31
C ARG A 38 -2.60 -2.88 -9.52
N LYS A 39 -2.64 -2.28 -10.72
CA LYS A 39 -3.62 -1.27 -11.10
C LYS A 39 -5.05 -1.83 -11.09
N ASP A 40 -5.25 -3.05 -11.59
CA ASP A 40 -6.54 -3.75 -11.52
C ASP A 40 -7.00 -3.97 -10.07
N PHE A 41 -6.09 -4.45 -9.20
CA PHE A 41 -6.37 -4.57 -7.77
C PHE A 41 -6.78 -3.24 -7.15
N HIS A 42 -6.00 -2.17 -7.39
CA HIS A 42 -6.31 -0.83 -6.89
C HIS A 42 -7.68 -0.33 -7.30
N PHE A 43 -8.08 -0.51 -8.57
CA PHE A 43 -9.41 -0.10 -9.02
C PHE A 43 -10.53 -0.90 -8.37
N LYS A 44 -10.36 -2.22 -8.25
CA LYS A 44 -11.35 -3.09 -7.60
C LYS A 44 -11.55 -2.70 -6.14
N THR A 45 -10.46 -2.54 -5.40
CA THR A 45 -10.51 -2.10 -4.00
C THR A 45 -11.13 -0.71 -3.86
N ALA A 46 -10.77 0.24 -4.73
CA ALA A 46 -11.36 1.57 -4.69
C ALA A 46 -12.88 1.53 -4.92
N ASN A 47 -13.34 0.79 -5.93
CA ASN A 47 -14.77 0.64 -6.19
C ASN A 47 -15.50 -0.04 -5.02
N GLU A 48 -14.90 -1.05 -4.40
CA GLU A 48 -15.49 -1.73 -3.24
C GLU A 48 -15.61 -0.83 -2.01
N LEU A 49 -14.61 0.00 -1.73
CA LEU A 49 -14.67 0.95 -0.61
C LEU A 49 -15.75 2.02 -0.86
N LEU A 50 -15.78 2.56 -2.09
CA LEU A 50 -16.72 3.60 -2.49
C LEU A 50 -18.17 3.09 -2.55
N SER A 51 -18.40 1.79 -2.76
CA SER A 51 -19.74 1.22 -2.68
C SER A 51 -20.25 1.07 -1.24
N LYS A 52 -19.36 1.16 -0.23
CA LYS A 52 -19.71 0.99 1.19
C LYS A 52 -19.79 2.30 1.96
N ALA A 53 -19.16 3.37 1.47
CA ALA A 53 -19.08 4.64 2.17
C ALA A 53 -19.06 5.84 1.20
N GLU A 54 -19.76 6.91 1.57
CA GLU A 54 -19.74 8.18 0.83
C GLU A 54 -18.50 9.02 1.12
N VAL A 55 -17.92 8.83 2.30
CA VAL A 55 -16.71 9.51 2.76
C VAL A 55 -15.72 8.46 3.23
N ILE A 56 -14.52 8.49 2.65
CA ILE A 56 -13.42 7.60 3.04
C ILE A 56 -12.32 8.46 3.68
N ALA A 57 -12.08 8.25 4.96
CA ALA A 57 -10.92 8.80 5.65
C ALA A 57 -9.71 7.86 5.51
N HIS A 58 -8.52 8.40 5.27
CA HIS A 58 -7.28 7.64 5.28
C HIS A 58 -6.16 8.44 5.95
N GLU A 59 -5.21 7.75 6.54
CA GLU A 59 -4.04 8.38 7.14
C GLU A 59 -3.20 9.12 6.09
N ASN A 60 -2.79 10.36 6.42
CA ASN A 60 -1.86 11.15 5.62
C ASN A 60 -0.41 10.75 5.90
N LEU A 61 -0.07 9.51 5.54
CA LEU A 61 1.27 8.98 5.74
C LEU A 61 2.28 9.63 4.78
N ASN A 62 3.51 9.85 5.25
CA ASN A 62 4.62 10.23 4.39
C ASN A 62 5.11 9.02 3.57
N ILE A 63 4.34 8.63 2.56
CA ILE A 63 4.60 7.47 1.69
C ILE A 63 5.97 7.59 1.02
N LYS A 64 6.33 8.80 0.54
CA LYS A 64 7.62 9.06 -0.09
C LYS A 64 8.78 8.80 0.87
N GLY A 65 8.69 9.31 2.11
CA GLY A 65 9.68 9.07 3.16
C GLY A 65 9.79 7.58 3.49
N GLN A 66 8.65 6.90 3.72
CA GLN A 66 8.64 5.48 4.04
C GLN A 66 9.23 4.61 2.91
N ALA A 67 9.01 5.00 1.64
CA ALA A 67 9.56 4.34 0.47
C ALA A 67 11.09 4.40 0.38
N LEU A 68 11.75 5.24 1.18
CA LEU A 68 13.22 5.36 1.26
C LEU A 68 13.81 4.65 2.50
N THR A 69 12.98 4.05 3.34
CA THR A 69 13.41 3.34 4.56
C THR A 69 13.59 1.83 4.33
N ARG A 70 13.80 1.08 5.40
CA ARG A 70 13.76 -0.39 5.40
C ARG A 70 12.41 -0.96 4.92
N LEU A 71 11.34 -0.16 4.95
CA LEU A 71 10.01 -0.52 4.43
C LEU A 71 9.86 -0.29 2.92
N SER A 72 10.89 0.25 2.26
CA SER A 72 10.88 0.62 0.83
C SER A 72 10.25 -0.43 -0.06
N LYS A 73 10.65 -1.70 0.09
CA LYS A 73 10.12 -2.80 -0.71
C LYS A 73 8.62 -2.98 -0.50
N SER A 74 8.17 -3.10 0.75
CA SER A 74 6.75 -3.31 1.08
C SER A 74 5.86 -2.15 0.60
N ILE A 75 6.32 -0.90 0.79
CA ILE A 75 5.59 0.30 0.36
C ILE A 75 5.48 0.35 -1.17
N ASN A 76 6.57 0.09 -1.89
CA ASN A 76 6.58 0.10 -3.35
C ASN A 76 5.84 -1.09 -3.97
N ASP A 77 5.83 -2.25 -3.29
CA ASP A 77 5.08 -3.42 -3.71
C ASP A 77 3.57 -3.22 -3.54
N ALA A 78 3.15 -2.62 -2.42
CA ALA A 78 1.75 -2.25 -2.16
C ALA A 78 1.24 -1.11 -3.07
N GLY A 79 2.11 -0.15 -3.40
CA GLY A 79 1.81 0.94 -4.32
C GLY A 79 0.80 1.95 -3.78
N TRP A 80 0.88 2.28 -2.49
CA TRP A 80 -0.09 3.14 -1.79
C TRP A 80 -0.32 4.50 -2.48
N GLY A 81 0.72 5.17 -2.98
CA GLY A 81 0.55 6.45 -3.65
C GLY A 81 -0.29 6.36 -4.93
N GLN A 82 -0.11 5.28 -5.70
CA GLN A 82 -0.93 5.02 -6.89
C GLN A 82 -2.38 4.72 -6.49
N PHE A 83 -2.57 3.91 -5.45
CA PHE A 83 -3.90 3.57 -4.95
C PHE A 83 -4.67 4.81 -4.49
N LEU A 84 -4.08 5.66 -3.64
CA LEU A 84 -4.73 6.89 -3.16
C LEU A 84 -5.09 7.83 -4.32
N THR A 85 -4.21 7.95 -5.32
CA THR A 85 -4.52 8.74 -6.53
C THR A 85 -5.75 8.18 -7.26
N ILE A 86 -5.82 6.86 -7.44
CA ILE A 86 -6.97 6.20 -8.06
C ILE A 86 -8.24 6.41 -7.22
N LEU A 87 -8.15 6.25 -5.91
CA LEU A 87 -9.26 6.38 -4.97
C LEU A 87 -9.85 7.80 -5.00
N THR A 88 -9.01 8.84 -4.91
CA THR A 88 -9.45 10.24 -4.95
C THR A 88 -10.14 10.59 -6.27
N VAL A 89 -9.58 10.15 -7.41
CA VAL A 89 -10.20 10.38 -8.73
C VAL A 89 -11.54 9.64 -8.83
N LYS A 90 -11.61 8.39 -8.38
CA LYS A 90 -12.85 7.59 -8.41
C LYS A 90 -13.92 8.15 -7.49
N ALA A 91 -13.55 8.59 -6.29
CA ALA A 91 -14.45 9.23 -5.34
C ALA A 91 -15.04 10.51 -5.94
N GLY A 92 -14.19 11.38 -6.50
CA GLY A 92 -14.65 12.61 -7.15
C GLY A 92 -15.63 12.35 -8.30
N ASN A 93 -15.38 11.34 -9.12
CA ASN A 93 -16.30 10.94 -10.20
C ASN A 93 -17.65 10.40 -9.69
N ALA A 94 -17.68 9.85 -8.47
CA ALA A 94 -18.89 9.35 -7.83
C ALA A 94 -19.58 10.40 -6.94
N GLY A 95 -19.08 11.64 -6.89
CA GLY A 95 -19.58 12.67 -5.96
C GLY A 95 -19.21 12.44 -4.49
N GLN A 96 -18.31 11.49 -4.23
CA GLN A 96 -17.85 11.08 -2.91
C GLN A 96 -16.54 11.76 -2.53
N LYS A 97 -16.14 11.67 -1.25
CA LYS A 97 -14.95 12.38 -0.73
C LYS A 97 -13.92 11.43 -0.14
N THR A 98 -12.65 11.71 -0.41
CA THR A 98 -11.51 11.12 0.30
C THR A 98 -10.84 12.16 1.19
N ILE A 99 -10.70 11.87 2.48
CA ILE A 99 -10.15 12.81 3.47
C ILE A 99 -8.84 12.24 4.02
N ALA A 100 -7.76 12.99 3.89
CA ALA A 100 -6.49 12.65 4.51
C ALA A 100 -6.48 13.16 5.97
N VAL A 101 -6.35 12.26 6.94
CA VAL A 101 -6.32 12.58 8.38
C VAL A 101 -4.90 12.52 8.94
N ASN A 102 -4.63 13.27 10.00
CA ASN A 102 -3.32 13.27 10.64
C ASN A 102 -3.02 11.88 11.26
N PRO A 103 -1.95 11.18 10.84
CA PRO A 103 -1.63 9.84 11.35
C PRO A 103 -1.03 9.85 12.76
N LYS A 104 -0.83 11.01 13.37
CA LYS A 104 -0.10 11.10 14.63
C LYS A 104 -0.86 10.40 15.76
N ASN A 105 -0.22 9.36 16.31
CA ASN A 105 -0.71 8.54 17.42
C ASN A 105 -2.05 7.81 17.17
N THR A 106 -2.55 7.70 15.94
CA THR A 106 -3.76 6.90 15.61
C THR A 106 -3.60 5.45 16.08
N SER A 107 -2.42 4.89 15.81
CA SER A 107 -2.05 3.53 16.26
C SER A 107 -1.60 3.45 17.71
N GLN A 108 -1.63 4.52 18.51
CA GLN A 108 -1.08 4.54 19.88
C GLN A 108 -2.10 5.03 20.91
N ASN A 109 -2.95 5.98 20.54
CA ASN A 109 -4.01 6.50 21.40
C ASN A 109 -5.20 5.55 21.39
N CYS A 110 -5.72 5.24 22.58
CA CYS A 110 -6.95 4.46 22.74
C CYS A 110 -8.12 5.11 22.01
N SER A 111 -8.72 4.42 21.04
CA SER A 111 -9.94 4.91 20.37
C SER A 111 -11.13 5.06 21.33
N ASN A 112 -11.12 4.33 22.46
CA ASN A 112 -12.17 4.40 23.49
C ASN A 112 -11.96 5.54 24.49
N CYS A 113 -10.75 5.71 25.04
CA CYS A 113 -10.50 6.69 26.12
C CYS A 113 -9.49 7.81 25.79
N GLY A 114 -8.90 7.81 24.59
CA GLY A 114 -7.94 8.82 24.13
C GLY A 114 -6.53 8.68 24.69
N GLU A 115 -6.34 7.91 25.76
CA GLU A 115 -5.06 7.79 26.46
C GLU A 115 -4.00 7.07 25.60
N LYS A 116 -2.75 7.53 25.70
CA LYS A 116 -1.66 7.00 24.88
C LYS A 116 -1.16 5.67 25.45
N VAL A 117 -1.19 4.63 24.63
CA VAL A 117 -0.68 3.29 24.96
C VAL A 117 0.47 2.95 24.00
N PRO A 118 1.73 3.25 24.39
CA PRO A 118 2.91 2.94 23.61
C PRO A 118 2.99 1.45 23.28
N LYS A 119 3.07 1.11 21.98
CA LYS A 119 3.20 -0.27 21.50
C LYS A 119 4.15 -0.38 20.32
N GLU A 120 4.87 -1.50 20.27
CA GLU A 120 5.72 -1.90 19.15
C GLU A 120 4.90 -2.27 17.91
N LEU A 121 5.50 -2.18 16.71
CA LEU A 121 4.84 -2.45 15.43
C LEU A 121 4.39 -3.91 15.25
N ASN A 122 4.95 -4.85 16.02
CA ASN A 122 4.61 -6.27 15.99
C ASN A 122 3.36 -6.61 16.83
N ILE A 123 2.88 -5.69 17.67
CA ILE A 123 1.74 -5.92 18.55
C ILE A 123 0.46 -5.82 17.71
N ARG A 124 -0.29 -6.93 17.67
CA ARG A 124 -1.54 -7.06 16.89
C ARG A 124 -2.80 -6.92 17.73
N THR A 125 -2.69 -7.03 19.05
CA THR A 125 -3.79 -6.83 19.98
C THR A 125 -3.54 -5.56 20.78
N HIS A 126 -4.44 -4.58 20.68
CA HIS A 126 -4.46 -3.45 21.57
C HIS A 126 -5.13 -3.83 22.88
N SER A 127 -4.40 -3.70 24.00
CA SER A 127 -4.93 -3.82 25.35
C SER A 127 -4.69 -2.50 26.08
N CYS A 128 -5.76 -1.78 26.42
CA CYS A 128 -5.65 -0.48 27.08
C CYS A 128 -5.63 -0.65 28.61
N PRO A 129 -4.56 -0.24 29.31
CA PRO A 129 -4.51 -0.32 30.77
C PRO A 129 -5.42 0.72 31.46
N HIS A 130 -5.88 1.74 30.75
CA HIS A 130 -6.68 2.84 31.31
C HIS A 130 -8.18 2.57 31.30
N CYS A 131 -8.69 1.88 30.27
CA CYS A 131 -10.13 1.60 30.12
C CYS A 131 -10.46 0.12 29.90
N GLY A 132 -9.47 -0.76 29.84
CA GLY A 132 -9.67 -2.21 29.73
C GLY A 132 -10.08 -2.73 28.36
N ILE A 133 -10.19 -1.88 27.33
CA ILE A 133 -10.55 -2.35 25.98
C ILE A 133 -9.47 -3.28 25.42
N VAL A 134 -9.91 -4.41 24.85
CA VAL A 134 -9.05 -5.38 24.15
C VAL A 134 -9.61 -5.61 22.75
N ILE A 135 -8.86 -5.18 21.73
CA ILE A 135 -9.31 -5.25 20.32
C ILE A 135 -8.10 -5.46 19.39
N ASP A 136 -8.34 -5.99 18.19
CA ASP A 136 -7.31 -6.09 17.15
C ASP A 136 -6.86 -4.69 16.68
N CYS A 137 -5.56 -4.52 16.48
CA CYS A 137 -4.94 -3.26 16.08
C CYS A 137 -5.40 -2.75 14.71
N ASP A 138 -5.86 -3.62 13.80
CA ASP A 138 -6.39 -3.22 12.48
C ASP A 138 -7.83 -2.70 12.57
N LEU A 139 -8.57 -3.06 13.62
CA LEU A 139 -9.90 -2.50 13.93
C LEU A 139 -9.82 -1.26 14.84
N PHE A 140 -8.62 -0.96 15.33
CA PHE A 140 -8.36 0.07 16.34
C PHE A 140 -7.95 1.44 15.75
N ALA A 141 -7.88 1.56 14.41
CA ALA A 141 -7.45 2.77 13.72
C ALA A 141 -8.55 3.83 13.57
#